data_AF-A0AAW4KSY9-F1
#
_entry.id   AF-A0AAW4KSY9-F1
#
_cell.length_a   1.000
_cell.length_b   1.000
_cell.length_c   1.000
_cell.angle_alpha   90.00
_cell.angle_beta   90.00
_cell.angle_gamma   90.00
#
_symmetry.space_group_name_H-M   'P 1'
#
loop_
_entity.id
_entity.type
_entity.pdbx_description
1 polymer ?
#
loop_
_entity_poly.entity_id
_entity_poly.type
_entity_poly.pdbx_seq_one_letter_code
_entity_poly.pdbx_strand_id
1 'polypeptide(L)' 'MPTTSAAVAQPTLSAYDWHLVSATDSSGKPLVAMNKGIERKLRVAFGDKNLSISGGCNRQFGGYHYQNGVLKVQP' A
#
# COMPACT_ATOMS: atom_id res chain seq x y z
N MET A 1 -8.36 6.66 39.71
CA MET A 1 -7.08 6.39 39.01
C MET A 1 -7.26 6.80 37.56
N PRO A 2 -6.35 7.57 36.94
CA PRO A 2 -6.49 7.88 35.52
C PRO A 2 -6.05 6.66 34.72
N THR A 3 -6.94 6.13 33.88
CA THR A 3 -6.62 5.07 32.94
C THR A 3 -5.91 5.72 31.75
N THR A 4 -4.58 5.65 31.73
CA THR A 4 -3.80 5.99 30.53
C THR A 4 -4.16 4.97 29.45
N SER A 5 -4.95 5.39 28.46
CA SER A 5 -5.19 4.58 27.27
C SER A 5 -3.85 4.41 26.55
N ALA A 6 -3.29 3.21 26.58
CA ALA A 6 -2.11 2.90 25.78
C ALA A 6 -2.47 3.11 24.31
N ALA A 7 -1.78 4.04 23.65
CA ALA A 7 -1.90 4.19 22.21
C ALA A 7 -1.42 2.88 21.58
N VAL A 8 -2.32 2.18 20.90
CA VAL A 8 -1.92 1.01 20.12
C VAL A 8 -0.94 1.48 19.07
N ALA A 9 0.30 0.97 19.11
CA ALA A 9 1.26 1.25 18.05
C ALA A 9 0.63 0.73 16.74
N GLN A 10 0.31 1.66 15.84
CA GLN A 10 -0.16 1.29 14.51
C GLN A 10 0.97 0.50 13.85
N PRO A 11 0.73 -0.77 13.44
CA PRO A 11 1.77 -1.54 12.79
C PRO A 11 2.25 -0.77 11.56
N THR A 12 3.56 -0.69 11.39
CA THR A 12 4.16 0.05 10.29
C THR A 12 3.78 -0.62 8.97
N LEU A 13 3.63 0.17 7.90
CA LEU A 13 3.31 -0.36 6.58
C LEU A 13 4.27 -1.47 6.12
N SER A 14 5.52 -1.40 6.58
CA SER A 14 6.60 -2.36 6.34
C SER A 14 6.43 -3.71 7.03
N ALA A 15 5.50 -3.86 7.98
CA ALA A 15 5.22 -5.13 8.65
C ALA A 15 4.42 -6.12 7.79
N TYR A 16 3.96 -5.70 6.60
CA TYR A 16 3.07 -6.48 5.75
C TYR A 16 3.44 -6.39 4.27
N ASP A 17 3.12 -7.46 3.53
CA ASP A 17 3.01 -7.45 2.08
C ASP A 17 1.57 -7.11 1.67
N TRP A 18 1.40 -6.04 0.90
CA TRP A 18 0.08 -5.53 0.52
C TRP A 18 -0.30 -6.05 -0.87
N HIS A 19 -1.48 -6.66 -0.97
CA HIS A 19 -2.00 -7.23 -2.21
C HIS A 19 -3.22 -6.42 -2.66
N LEU A 20 -3.25 -6.00 -3.93
CA LEU A 20 -4.40 -5.27 -4.47
C LEU A 20 -5.68 -6.13 -4.44
N VAL A 21 -6.73 -5.68 -3.75
CA VAL A 21 -8.01 -6.41 -3.72
C VAL A 21 -8.93 -5.97 -4.86
N SER A 22 -9.04 -4.66 -5.09
CA SER A 22 -9.87 -4.05 -6.13
C SER A 22 -9.31 -2.68 -6.49
N ALA A 23 -9.63 -2.19 -7.69
CA ALA A 23 -9.32 -0.83 -8.11
C ALA A 23 -10.50 -0.25 -8.89
N THR A 24 -10.75 1.05 -8.72
CA THR A 24 -11.78 1.81 -9.44
C THR A 24 -11.18 3.08 -10.01
N ASP A 25 -11.78 3.62 -11.06
CA ASP A 25 -11.47 4.97 -11.54
C ASP A 25 -12.15 6.05 -10.68
N SER A 26 -11.98 7.32 -11.05
CA SER A 26 -12.55 8.48 -10.34
C SER A 26 -14.08 8.55 -10.40
N SER A 27 -14.72 7.83 -11.32
CA SER A 27 -16.19 7.70 -11.39
C SER A 27 -16.72 6.51 -10.56
N GLY A 28 -15.82 5.74 -9.94
CA GLY A 28 -16.16 4.53 -9.20
C GLY A 28 -16.29 3.28 -10.07
N LYS A 29 -15.98 3.35 -11.37
CA LYS A 29 -16.06 2.20 -12.27
C LYS A 29 -14.89 1.24 -12.00
N PRO A 30 -15.13 -0.09 -11.91
CA PRO A 30 -14.06 -1.06 -11.69
C PRO A 30 -13.00 -1.09 -12.80
N LEU A 31 -11.73 -1.11 -12.41
CA LEU A 31 -10.59 -1.28 -13.31
C LEU A 31 -10.29 -2.78 -13.49
N VAL A 32 -11.10 -3.47 -14.29
CA VAL A 32 -10.99 -4.93 -14.52
C VAL A 32 -9.60 -5.39 -14.99
N ALA A 33 -8.86 -4.52 -15.68
CA ALA A 33 -7.48 -4.80 -16.12
C ALA A 33 -6.49 -4.99 -14.94
N MET A 34 -6.85 -4.52 -13.75
CA MET A 34 -6.07 -4.69 -12.51
C MET A 34 -6.35 -6.02 -11.80
N ASN A 35 -7.40 -6.77 -12.20
CA ASN A 35 -7.76 -8.07 -11.64
C ASN A 35 -6.89 -9.23 -12.17
N LYS A 36 -5.70 -8.95 -12.74
CA LYS A 36 -4.81 -10.01 -13.23
C LYS A 36 -4.50 -10.95 -12.06
N GLY A 37 -4.76 -12.25 -12.27
CA GLY A 37 -4.75 -13.30 -11.23
C GLY A 37 -3.43 -13.42 -10.46
N ILE A 38 -3.33 -14.43 -9.59
CA ILE A 38 -2.26 -14.56 -8.58
C ILE A 38 -0.84 -14.33 -9.13
N GLU A 39 -0.57 -14.78 -10.36
CA GLU A 39 0.73 -14.64 -11.04
C GLU A 39 1.12 -13.20 -11.39
N ARG A 40 0.17 -12.31 -11.67
CA ARG A 40 0.43 -10.91 -12.07
C ARG A 40 -0.32 -9.89 -11.20
N LYS A 41 -0.82 -10.33 -10.05
CA LYS A 41 -1.49 -9.48 -9.07
C LYS A 41 -0.56 -8.38 -8.60
N LEU A 42 -1.04 -7.14 -8.61
CA LEU A 42 -0.29 -6.00 -8.09
C LEU A 42 -0.05 -6.14 -6.59
N ARG A 43 1.19 -5.91 -6.17
CA ARG A 43 1.64 -5.96 -4.78
C ARG A 43 2.48 -4.74 -4.45
N VAL A 44 2.38 -4.28 -3.22
CA VAL A 44 3.20 -3.19 -2.67
C VAL A 44 3.93 -3.71 -1.44
N ALA A 45 5.23 -3.49 -1.41
CA ALA A 45 6.07 -3.75 -0.24
C ALA A 45 6.72 -2.43 0.20
N PHE A 46 6.76 -2.19 1.51
CA PHE A 46 7.34 -1.00 2.13
C PHE A 46 8.61 -1.38 2.90
N GLY A 47 9.71 -0.68 2.66
CA GLY A 47 10.88 -0.66 3.53
C GLY A 47 10.82 0.53 4.49
N ASP A 48 11.96 0.97 5.03
CA ASP A 48 11.97 2.08 6.01
C ASP A 48 11.55 3.43 5.40
N LYS A 49 11.97 3.69 4.16
CA LYS A 49 11.72 4.96 3.43
C LYS A 49 11.41 4.76 1.95
N ASN A 50 11.33 3.52 1.51
CA ASN A 50 11.13 3.16 0.11
C ASN A 50 9.93 2.23 -0.03
N LEU A 51 9.39 2.17 -1.23
CA LEU A 51 8.39 1.20 -1.62
C LEU A 51 8.77 0.58 -2.96
N SER A 52 8.27 -0.63 -3.18
CA SER A 52 8.28 -1.21 -4.52
C SER A 52 6.90 -1.74 -4.87
N ILE A 53 6.49 -1.50 -6.12
CA ILE A 53 5.26 -2.02 -6.71
C ILE A 53 5.67 -3.10 -7.70
N SER A 54 5.14 -4.30 -7.51
CA SER A 54 5.41 -5.45 -8.36
C SER A 54 4.10 -6.07 -8.86
N GLY A 55 4.21 -6.96 -9.84
CA GLY A 55 3.06 -7.42 -10.62
C GLY A 55 2.86 -6.59 -11.89
N GLY A 56 2.01 -7.06 -12.79
CA GLY A 56 1.92 -6.49 -14.14
C GLY A 56 3.17 -6.75 -14.98
N CYS A 57 3.52 -5.79 -15.86
CA CYS A 57 4.63 -5.94 -16.81
C CYS A 57 5.97 -5.41 -16.27
N ASN A 58 5.93 -4.43 -15.36
CA ASN A 58 7.11 -3.72 -14.88
C ASN A 58 7.12 -3.69 -13.36
N ARG A 59 8.32 -3.70 -12.77
CA ARG A 59 8.50 -3.36 -11.36
C ARG A 59 8.76 -1.86 -11.24
N GLN A 60 8.08 -1.21 -10.31
CA GLN A 60 8.24 0.21 -10.01
C GLN A 60 8.82 0.39 -8.61
N PHE A 61 9.54 1.48 -8.40
CA PHE A 61 10.21 1.82 -7.15
C PHE A 61 10.02 3.31 -6.86
N GLY A 62 10.12 3.68 -5.58
CA GLY A 62 10.09 5.08 -5.17
C GLY A 62 10.28 5.22 -3.67
N GLY A 63 10.35 6.47 -3.22
CA GLY A 63 10.30 6.81 -1.79
C GLY A 63 8.87 6.91 -1.26
N TYR A 64 8.71 6.89 0.06
CA TYR A 64 7.43 7.25 0.67
C TYR A 64 7.57 7.99 2.00
N HIS A 65 6.50 8.70 2.37
CA HIS A 65 6.30 9.24 3.71
C HIS A 65 4.87 8.94 4.17
N TYR A 66 4.71 8.39 5.37
CA TYR A 66 3.41 8.09 5.97
C TYR A 66 3.21 8.89 7.25
N GLN A 67 2.20 9.77 7.26
CA GLN A 67 1.90 10.62 8.40
C GLN A 67 0.41 10.90 8.47
N ASN A 68 -0.17 10.77 9.67
CA ASN A 68 -1.58 11.08 9.94
C ASN A 68 -2.56 10.41 8.96
N GLY A 69 -2.32 9.14 8.62
CA GLY A 69 -3.16 8.38 7.68
C GLY A 69 -2.95 8.71 6.20
N VAL A 70 -2.01 9.62 5.87
CA VAL A 70 -1.71 10.01 4.50
C VAL A 70 -0.39 9.39 4.07
N LEU A 71 -0.44 8.61 2.99
CA LEU A 71 0.73 8.10 2.28
C LEU A 71 1.09 9.03 1.12
N LYS A 72 2.28 9.64 1.17
CA LYS A 72 2.85 10.39 0.04
C LYS A 72 3.91 9.52 -0.63
N VAL A 73 3.75 9.27 -1.93
CA VAL A 73 4.71 8.54 -2.76
C VAL A 73 5.51 9.55 -3.57
N GLN A 74 6.82 9.31 -3.69
CA GLN A 74 7.75 10.15 -4.44
C GLN A 74 8.62 9.29 -5.35
N PRO A 75 9.04 9.80 -6.52
CA PRO A 75 10.00 9.12 -7.39
C PRO A 75 11.30 8.73 -6.69
#